data_AF-A0A8S9GTM8-F1
#
_entry.id   AF-A0A8S9GTM8-F1
#
_cell.length_a   1.000
_cell.length_b   1.000
_cell.length_c   1.000
_cell.angle_alpha   90.00
_cell.angle_beta   90.00
_cell.angle_gamma   90.00
#
_symmetry.space_group_name_H-M   'P 1'
#
loop_
_entity.id
_entity.type
_entity.pdbx_description
1 polymer ?
#
loop_
_entity_poly.entity_id
_entity_poly.type
_entity_poly.pdbx_seq_one_letter_code
_entity_poly.pdbx_strand_id
1 'polypeptide(L)'
;MPPEIWLLPSWLPIHLGKTTCFCRLVYLVTSYFYGKRFVGPITPLILELREELYLQSYEEINWNRARSLYAKEDMYYPHPSIQDLVWDSLHVFGEPLLTRWPLNKLVREKALRVAMEYIHYEDENSRYINIGCAGKAMCVLACWVEDPNGEYFKKHLARVPDYFWIAEDGMKVQSFGSQLWDTSLAIQALLASNLSDETADVLKKGHDFIKRSQVTSL
;
A
#
# COMPACT_ATOMS: atom_id res chain seq x y z
N MET A 1 0.87 -12.53 3.91
CA MET A 1 1.05 -13.19 2.59
C MET A 1 2.53 -13.47 2.40
N PRO A 2 2.94 -14.72 2.07
CA PRO A 2 4.34 -15.04 1.82
C PRO A 2 4.89 -14.30 0.59
N PRO A 3 6.10 -13.72 0.65
CA PRO A 3 6.68 -12.98 -0.49
C PRO A 3 7.02 -13.89 -1.68
N GLU A 4 7.12 -15.20 -1.51
CA GLU A 4 7.47 -16.14 -2.59
C GLU A 4 6.47 -16.14 -3.75
N ILE A 5 5.25 -15.63 -3.53
CA ILE A 5 4.25 -15.43 -4.58
C ILE A 5 4.75 -14.54 -5.74
N TRP A 6 5.71 -13.63 -5.47
CA TRP A 6 6.34 -12.78 -6.48
C TRP A 6 7.31 -13.51 -7.40
N LEU A 7 7.70 -14.74 -7.05
CA LEU A 7 8.57 -15.59 -7.86
C LEU A 7 7.78 -16.54 -8.77
N LEU A 8 6.45 -16.58 -8.64
CA LEU A 8 5.61 -17.43 -9.45
C LEU A 8 5.66 -17.02 -10.93
N PRO A 9 5.59 -17.96 -11.87
CA PRO A 9 5.44 -17.63 -13.29
C PRO A 9 4.15 -16.85 -13.59
N SER A 10 4.23 -15.88 -14.49
CA SER A 10 3.11 -14.99 -14.86
C SER A 10 1.89 -15.72 -15.46
N TRP A 11 2.08 -16.92 -16.01
CA TRP A 11 1.00 -17.72 -16.58
C TRP A 11 0.09 -18.32 -15.50
N LEU A 12 0.53 -18.47 -14.24
CA LEU A 12 -0.31 -18.98 -13.15
C LEU A 12 -1.49 -18.03 -12.85
N PRO A 13 -2.71 -18.53 -12.60
CA PRO A 13 -3.88 -17.68 -12.37
C PRO A 13 -3.77 -16.82 -11.10
N ILE A 14 -3.06 -17.32 -10.09
CA ILE A 14 -2.83 -16.63 -8.80
C ILE A 14 -1.69 -15.59 -8.84
N HIS A 15 -1.04 -15.41 -9.99
CA HIS A 15 0.06 -14.46 -10.11
C HIS A 15 -0.43 -13.02 -9.86
N LEU A 16 0.20 -12.31 -8.92
CA LEU A 16 -0.28 -10.99 -8.46
C LEU A 16 -0.27 -9.91 -9.54
N GLY A 17 0.48 -10.10 -10.63
CA GLY A 17 0.38 -9.26 -11.83
C GLY A 17 -1.02 -9.19 -12.45
N LYS A 18 -1.91 -10.15 -12.15
CA LYS A 18 -3.30 -10.21 -12.61
C LYS A 18 -4.30 -9.55 -11.65
N THR A 19 -3.84 -9.09 -10.49
CA THR A 19 -4.69 -8.35 -9.54
C THR A 19 -4.77 -6.87 -9.91
N THR A 20 -5.73 -6.15 -9.33
CA THR A 20 -5.82 -4.70 -9.51
C THR A 20 -4.55 -4.02 -9.00
N CYS A 21 -4.20 -2.86 -9.56
CA CYS A 21 -2.99 -2.13 -9.20
C CYS A 21 -2.90 -1.81 -7.69
N PHE A 22 -4.02 -1.39 -7.07
CA PHE A 22 -4.11 -1.14 -5.63
C PHE A 22 -3.84 -2.40 -4.81
N CYS A 23 -4.53 -3.51 -5.12
CA CYS A 23 -4.31 -4.77 -4.43
C CYS A 23 -2.85 -5.22 -4.57
N ARG A 24 -2.30 -5.14 -5.79
CA ARG A 24 -0.92 -5.53 -6.09
C ARG A 24 0.09 -4.77 -5.22
N LEU A 25 -0.03 -3.45 -5.11
CA LEU A 25 0.89 -2.65 -4.28
C LEU A 25 0.75 -2.97 -2.80
N VAL A 26 -0.48 -3.06 -2.28
CA VAL A 26 -0.71 -3.40 -0.87
C VAL A 26 -0.13 -4.78 -0.54
N TYR A 27 -0.41 -5.78 -1.38
CA TYR A 27 0.15 -7.12 -1.22
C TYR A 27 1.67 -7.15 -1.33
N LEU A 28 2.27 -6.31 -2.19
CA LEU A 28 3.72 -6.22 -2.35
C LEU A 28 4.38 -5.83 -1.04
N VAL A 29 3.99 -4.68 -0.49
CA VAL A 29 4.66 -4.15 0.71
C VAL A 29 4.32 -4.97 1.96
N THR A 30 3.07 -5.42 2.11
CA THR A 30 2.69 -6.30 3.23
C THR A 30 3.43 -7.63 3.20
N SER A 31 3.68 -8.21 2.02
CA SER A 31 4.47 -9.44 1.89
C SER A 31 5.95 -9.23 2.23
N TYR A 32 6.50 -8.05 1.93
CA TYR A 32 7.86 -7.70 2.31
C TYR A 32 8.01 -7.70 3.83
N PHE A 33 7.13 -6.99 4.55
CA PHE A 33 7.15 -6.96 6.02
C PHE A 33 6.88 -8.33 6.64
N TYR A 34 5.88 -9.06 6.13
CA TYR A 34 5.57 -10.41 6.58
C TYR A 34 6.78 -11.34 6.39
N GLY A 35 7.43 -11.24 5.24
CA GLY A 35 8.62 -12.02 4.89
C GLY A 35 9.82 -11.72 5.78
N LYS A 36 10.06 -10.44 6.08
CA LYS A 36 11.14 -9.95 6.95
C LYS A 36 10.89 -10.21 8.44
N ARG A 37 9.63 -10.48 8.84
CA ARG A 37 9.21 -10.51 10.25
C ARG A 37 9.60 -9.21 10.98
N PHE A 38 9.45 -8.09 10.29
CA PHE A 38 9.83 -6.79 10.83
C PHE A 38 8.96 -6.46 12.06
N VAL A 39 9.63 -6.09 13.16
CA VAL A 39 9.02 -5.62 14.40
C VAL A 39 9.75 -4.35 14.82
N GLY A 40 9.01 -3.28 15.05
CA GLY A 40 9.56 -2.03 15.56
C GLY A 40 9.97 -2.14 17.04
N PRO A 41 10.67 -1.12 17.58
CA PRO A 41 11.02 -1.08 19.00
C PRO A 41 9.78 -1.16 19.91
N ILE A 42 9.85 -1.97 20.96
CA ILE A 42 8.82 -2.00 22.00
C ILE A 42 9.06 -0.82 22.95
N THR A 43 8.28 0.24 22.79
CA THR A 43 8.34 1.45 23.62
C THR A 43 7.32 1.40 24.77
N PRO A 44 7.41 2.28 25.78
CA PRO A 44 6.38 2.38 26.82
C PRO A 44 4.97 2.56 26.26
N LEU A 45 4.82 3.40 25.23
CA LEU A 45 3.54 3.58 24.52
C LEU A 45 3.03 2.26 23.90
N ILE A 46 3.91 1.43 23.35
CA ILE A 46 3.51 0.11 22.81
C ILE A 46 3.02 -0.81 23.93
N LEU A 47 3.61 -0.74 25.13
CA LEU A 47 3.14 -1.51 26.28
C LEU A 47 1.77 -1.02 26.76
N GLU A 48 1.56 0.30 26.85
CA GLU A 48 0.25 0.88 27.17
C GLU A 48 -0.83 0.47 26.15
N LEU A 49 -0.52 0.54 24.86
CA LEU A 49 -1.43 0.09 23.81
C LEU A 49 -1.79 -1.40 23.91
N ARG A 50 -0.89 -2.25 24.42
CA ARG A 50 -1.19 -3.68 24.63
C ARG A 50 -2.16 -3.91 25.79
N GLU A 51 -2.15 -3.05 26.79
CA GLU A 51 -3.14 -3.11 27.88
C GLU A 51 -4.49 -2.52 27.46
N GLU A 52 -4.49 -1.48 26.61
CA GLU A 52 -5.71 -0.76 26.21
C GLU A 52 -6.50 -1.44 25.08
N LEU A 53 -5.82 -2.02 24.09
CA LEU A 53 -6.46 -2.49 22.85
C LEU A 53 -7.11 -3.88 22.96
N TYR A 54 -6.72 -4.69 23.95
CA TYR A 54 -7.14 -6.08 24.05
C TYR A 54 -7.98 -6.33 25.31
N LEU A 55 -9.03 -7.13 25.18
CA LEU A 55 -9.93 -7.48 26.29
C LEU A 55 -9.30 -8.47 27.30
N GLN A 56 -8.16 -9.05 26.96
CA GLN A 56 -7.44 -10.05 27.74
C GLN A 56 -5.94 -9.68 27.77
N SER A 57 -5.21 -10.21 28.75
CA SER A 57 -3.75 -10.00 28.84
C SER A 57 -3.08 -10.37 27.52
N TYR A 58 -2.17 -9.49 27.07
CA TYR A 58 -1.50 -9.60 25.78
C TYR A 58 -0.74 -10.94 25.63
N GLU A 59 -0.16 -11.41 26.73
CA GLU A 59 0.61 -12.65 26.82
C GLU A 59 -0.27 -13.90 26.65
N GLU A 60 -1.55 -13.80 26.99
CA GLU A 60 -2.51 -14.91 26.92
C GLU A 60 -3.21 -15.01 25.56
N ILE A 61 -2.97 -14.05 24.65
CA ILE A 61 -3.57 -14.04 23.32
C ILE A 61 -3.07 -15.21 22.48
N ASN A 62 -4.00 -16.08 22.07
CA ASN A 62 -3.73 -17.09 21.08
C ASN A 62 -3.74 -16.48 19.67
N TRP A 63 -2.61 -15.94 19.25
CA TRP A 63 -2.42 -15.34 17.93
C TRP A 63 -2.69 -16.29 16.76
N ASN A 64 -2.54 -17.61 16.96
CA ASN A 64 -2.87 -18.58 15.93
C ASN A 64 -4.38 -18.64 15.68
N ARG A 65 -5.18 -18.63 16.75
CA ARG A 65 -6.64 -18.57 16.67
C ARG A 65 -7.12 -17.22 16.16
N ALA A 66 -6.42 -16.13 16.51
CA ALA A 66 -6.81 -14.78 16.12
C ALA A 66 -6.78 -14.52 14.60
N ARG A 67 -6.07 -15.32 13.79
CA ARG A 67 -6.00 -15.15 12.33
C ARG A 67 -7.35 -15.20 11.61
N SER A 68 -8.32 -15.94 12.16
CA SER A 68 -9.65 -16.09 11.59
C SER A 68 -10.73 -15.37 12.40
N LEU A 69 -10.34 -14.57 13.40
CA LEU A 69 -11.27 -13.73 14.15
C LEU A 69 -11.46 -12.39 13.46
N TYR A 70 -12.71 -12.00 13.28
CA TYR A 70 -13.13 -10.69 12.78
C TYR A 70 -14.49 -10.35 13.40
N ALA A 71 -14.77 -9.06 13.55
CA ALA A 71 -16.12 -8.60 13.89
C ALA A 71 -17.05 -8.94 12.73
N LYS A 72 -18.23 -9.49 13.03
CA LYS A 72 -19.19 -9.89 11.99
C LYS A 72 -19.78 -8.66 11.30
N GLU A 73 -19.85 -7.57 12.06
CA GLU A 73 -20.38 -6.28 11.68
C GLU A 73 -19.51 -5.59 10.61
N ASP A 74 -18.20 -5.83 10.62
CA ASP A 74 -17.25 -5.26 9.65
C ASP A 74 -16.99 -6.16 8.43
N MET A 75 -17.57 -7.37 8.42
CA MET A 75 -17.33 -8.36 7.37
C MET A 75 -18.21 -8.09 6.15
N TYR A 76 -17.71 -7.29 5.22
CA TYR A 76 -18.41 -7.03 3.94
C TYR A 76 -18.33 -8.20 2.95
N TYR A 77 -17.18 -8.88 2.88
CA TYR A 77 -16.97 -10.07 2.03
C TYR A 77 -16.58 -11.28 2.89
N PRO A 78 -17.50 -12.25 3.11
CA PRO A 78 -17.20 -13.42 3.91
C PRO A 78 -16.18 -14.32 3.21
N HIS A 79 -15.25 -14.86 4.00
CA HIS A 79 -14.26 -15.82 3.50
C HIS A 79 -14.93 -17.14 3.12
N PRO A 80 -14.77 -17.62 1.89
CA PRO A 80 -15.14 -19.00 1.54
C PRO A 80 -14.28 -19.99 2.33
N SER A 81 -14.83 -21.12 2.78
CA SER A 81 -14.07 -22.10 3.58
C SER A 81 -12.82 -22.65 2.88
N ILE A 82 -12.80 -22.66 1.55
CA ILE A 82 -11.62 -23.04 0.77
C ILE A 82 -10.46 -22.05 0.94
N GLN A 83 -10.77 -20.75 1.10
CA GLN A 83 -9.76 -19.72 1.35
C GLN A 83 -9.10 -19.93 2.72
N ASP A 84 -9.89 -20.24 3.75
CA ASP A 84 -9.37 -20.53 5.09
C ASP A 84 -8.47 -21.77 5.08
N LEU A 85 -8.89 -22.85 4.40
CA LEU A 85 -8.08 -24.06 4.25
C LEU A 85 -6.73 -23.76 3.57
N VAL A 86 -6.72 -22.95 2.52
CA VAL A 86 -5.49 -22.54 1.83
C VAL A 86 -4.58 -21.73 2.74
N TRP A 87 -5.12 -20.75 3.47
CA TRP A 87 -4.34 -19.91 4.38
C TRP A 87 -3.78 -20.70 5.56
N ASP A 88 -4.57 -21.58 6.16
CA ASP A 88 -4.10 -22.45 7.24
C ASP A 88 -3.04 -23.43 6.75
N SER A 89 -3.19 -24.00 5.56
CA SER A 89 -2.17 -24.86 4.96
C SER A 89 -0.86 -24.11 4.72
N LEU A 90 -0.95 -22.89 4.19
CA LEU A 90 0.22 -22.03 3.99
C LEU A 90 0.88 -21.66 5.33
N HIS A 91 0.09 -21.39 6.37
CA HIS A 91 0.64 -21.02 7.68
C HIS A 91 1.26 -22.21 8.41
N VAL A 92 0.59 -23.36 8.44
CA VAL A 92 1.03 -24.53 9.21
C VAL A 92 2.16 -25.29 8.52
N PHE A 93 2.13 -25.39 7.19
CA PHE A 93 3.12 -26.17 6.44
C PHE A 93 4.05 -25.29 5.61
N GLY A 94 3.50 -24.33 4.87
CA GLY A 94 4.27 -23.48 3.97
C GLY A 94 5.28 -22.60 4.71
N GLU A 95 4.84 -21.89 5.74
CA GLU A 95 5.69 -20.93 6.45
C GLU A 95 6.86 -21.60 7.19
N PRO A 96 6.69 -22.70 7.97
CA PRO A 96 7.82 -23.39 8.58
C PRO A 96 8.79 -23.98 7.55
N LEU A 97 8.30 -24.39 6.38
CA LEU A 97 9.13 -24.91 5.31
C LEU A 97 9.98 -23.78 4.68
N LEU A 98 9.36 -22.64 4.36
CA LEU A 98 9.99 -21.51 3.69
C LEU A 98 10.95 -20.71 4.60
N THR A 99 10.76 -20.76 5.91
CA THR A 99 11.63 -20.09 6.89
C THR A 99 12.84 -20.92 7.33
N ARG A 100 12.91 -22.20 6.94
CA ARG A 100 14.05 -23.08 7.24
C ARG A 100 15.10 -23.06 6.14
N TRP A 101 16.34 -23.35 6.51
CA TRP A 101 17.40 -23.60 5.54
C TRP A 101 17.09 -24.89 4.75
N PRO A 102 17.31 -24.94 3.42
CA PRO A 102 17.93 -23.92 2.57
C PRO A 102 16.93 -22.91 1.95
N LEU A 103 15.62 -23.15 2.05
CA LEU A 103 14.59 -22.38 1.35
C LEU A 103 14.54 -20.91 1.80
N ASN A 104 14.81 -20.62 3.07
CA ASN A 104 14.88 -19.25 3.55
C ASN A 104 15.95 -18.44 2.78
N LYS A 105 17.15 -19.01 2.65
CA LYS A 105 18.28 -18.37 1.99
C LYS A 105 18.10 -18.28 0.47
N LEU A 106 17.57 -19.32 -0.15
CA LEU A 106 17.50 -19.41 -1.61
C LEU A 106 16.22 -18.80 -2.20
N VAL A 107 15.11 -18.88 -1.48
CA VAL A 107 13.77 -18.52 -1.98
C VAL A 107 13.23 -17.28 -1.27
N ARG A 108 13.11 -17.29 0.06
CA ARG A 108 12.55 -16.16 0.83
C ARG A 108 13.39 -14.90 0.65
N GLU A 109 14.72 -14.97 0.80
CA GLU A 109 15.61 -13.82 0.57
C GLU A 109 15.55 -13.31 -0.88
N LYS A 110 15.45 -14.21 -1.86
CA LYS A 110 15.28 -13.83 -3.27
C LYS A 110 13.95 -13.11 -3.48
N ALA A 111 12.87 -13.63 -2.92
CA ALA A 111 11.54 -13.04 -3.00
C ALA A 111 11.49 -11.65 -2.34
N LEU A 112 12.18 -11.48 -1.21
CA LEU A 112 12.31 -10.18 -0.54
C LEU A 112 13.07 -9.15 -1.39
N ARG A 113 14.14 -9.57 -2.08
CA ARG A 113 14.85 -8.68 -3.02
C ARG A 113 13.96 -8.27 -4.19
N VAL A 114 13.28 -9.22 -4.83
CA VAL A 114 12.33 -8.94 -5.92
C VAL A 114 11.20 -8.01 -5.45
N ALA A 115 10.68 -8.23 -4.24
CA ALA A 115 9.65 -7.37 -3.69
C ALA A 115 10.15 -5.92 -3.53
N MET A 116 11.38 -5.73 -3.04
CA MET A 116 11.97 -4.39 -2.90
C MET A 116 12.30 -3.75 -4.24
N GLU A 117 12.78 -4.52 -5.23
CA GLU A 117 12.97 -4.04 -6.60
C GLU A 117 11.67 -3.46 -7.19
N TYR A 118 10.53 -4.13 -6.98
CA TYR A 118 9.23 -3.60 -7.41
C TYR A 118 8.77 -2.37 -6.60
N ILE A 119 9.11 -2.29 -5.30
CA ILE A 119 8.82 -1.11 -4.49
C ILE A 119 9.60 0.09 -5.03
N HIS A 120 10.92 -0.05 -5.21
CA HIS A 120 11.77 0.99 -5.79
C HIS A 120 11.33 1.41 -7.19
N TYR A 121 10.90 0.46 -8.02
CA TYR A 121 10.36 0.77 -9.33
C TYR A 121 9.10 1.66 -9.27
N GLU A 122 8.15 1.33 -8.39
CA GLU A 122 6.95 2.15 -8.17
C GLU A 122 7.32 3.54 -7.61
N ASP A 123 8.27 3.59 -6.69
CA ASP A 123 8.72 4.84 -6.06
C ASP A 123 9.40 5.76 -7.10
N GLU A 124 10.28 5.23 -7.96
CA GLU A 124 10.92 6.01 -9.02
C GLU A 124 9.92 6.48 -10.08
N ASN A 125 9.05 5.58 -10.55
CA ASN A 125 8.06 5.87 -11.59
C ASN A 125 7.04 6.93 -11.15
N SER A 126 6.66 6.93 -9.87
CA SER A 126 5.70 7.88 -9.31
C SER A 126 6.35 9.13 -8.71
N ARG A 127 7.68 9.25 -8.77
CA ARG A 127 8.44 10.28 -8.03
C ARG A 127 8.12 10.29 -6.54
N TYR A 128 8.01 9.10 -5.96
CA TYR A 128 7.82 8.78 -4.56
C TYR A 128 6.45 9.19 -4.02
N ILE A 129 5.46 9.38 -4.89
CA ILE A 129 4.08 9.66 -4.48
C ILE A 129 3.34 8.32 -4.28
N ASN A 130 3.54 7.35 -5.16
CA ASN A 130 2.83 6.07 -5.23
C ASN A 130 1.33 6.24 -5.54
N ILE A 131 0.64 5.11 -5.77
CA ILE A 131 -0.77 5.11 -6.20
C ILE A 131 -1.77 5.66 -5.16
N GLY A 132 -1.41 5.74 -3.88
CA GLY A 132 -2.32 6.20 -2.83
C GLY A 132 -1.73 6.15 -1.43
N CYS A 133 -2.40 6.78 -0.47
CA CYS A 133 -1.85 7.07 0.85
C CYS A 133 -1.43 5.84 1.65
N ALA A 134 -2.23 4.77 1.62
CA ALA A 134 -1.93 3.53 2.34
C ALA A 134 -0.67 2.86 1.77
N GLY A 135 -0.60 2.72 0.45
CA GLY A 135 0.59 2.21 -0.25
C GLY A 135 1.81 3.09 0.00
N LYS A 136 1.64 4.41 -0.09
CA LYS A 136 2.67 5.41 0.21
C LYS A 136 3.26 5.23 1.60
N ALA A 137 2.42 5.18 2.64
CA ALA A 137 2.88 5.04 4.02
C ALA A 137 3.66 3.74 4.25
N MET A 138 3.18 2.64 3.65
CA MET A 138 3.88 1.35 3.73
C MET A 138 5.21 1.37 2.96
N CYS A 139 5.30 1.97 1.77
CA CYS A 139 6.56 2.09 1.03
C CYS A 139 7.58 2.96 1.76
N VAL A 140 7.15 4.06 2.40
CA VAL A 140 8.02 4.88 3.26
C VAL A 140 8.67 4.01 4.34
N LEU A 141 7.86 3.20 5.04
CA LEU A 141 8.35 2.30 6.06
C LEU A 141 9.24 1.20 5.48
N ALA A 142 8.91 0.64 4.31
CA ALA A 142 9.70 -0.41 3.68
C ALA A 142 11.11 0.09 3.31
N CYS A 143 11.20 1.29 2.72
CA CYS A 143 12.47 1.94 2.42
C CYS A 143 13.26 2.28 3.69
N TRP A 144 12.59 2.69 4.77
CA TRP A 144 13.24 2.91 6.06
C TRP A 144 13.78 1.60 6.67
N VAL A 145 13.03 0.50 6.57
CA VAL A 145 13.47 -0.83 7.04
C VAL A 145 14.65 -1.35 6.22
N GLU A 146 14.71 -1.04 4.92
CA GLU A 146 15.85 -1.39 4.08
C GLU A 146 17.10 -0.58 4.43
N ASP A 147 17.01 0.75 4.41
CA ASP A 147 18.08 1.66 4.79
C ASP A 147 17.50 2.98 5.36
N PRO A 148 17.54 3.17 6.68
CA PRO A 148 17.09 4.40 7.34
C PRO A 148 17.80 5.67 6.87
N ASN A 149 19.00 5.55 6.31
CA ASN A 149 19.80 6.67 5.79
C ASN A 149 19.77 6.75 4.26
N GLY A 150 19.03 5.84 3.61
CA GLY A 150 18.97 5.67 2.17
C GLY A 150 18.29 6.82 1.46
N GLU A 151 18.61 6.97 0.18
CA GLU A 151 18.06 8.03 -0.66
C GLU A 151 16.55 7.84 -0.90
N TYR A 152 16.08 6.60 -1.07
CA TYR A 152 14.65 6.30 -1.24
C TYR A 152 13.83 6.80 -0.05
N PHE A 153 14.24 6.49 1.18
CA PHE A 153 13.55 6.96 2.38
C PHE A 153 13.50 8.49 2.46
N LYS A 154 14.63 9.17 2.19
CA LYS A 154 14.70 10.65 2.19
C LYS A 154 13.76 11.28 1.14
N LYS A 155 13.73 10.72 -0.07
CA LYS A 155 12.81 11.18 -1.14
C LYS A 155 11.35 10.91 -0.78
N HIS A 156 11.05 9.80 -0.11
CA HIS A 156 9.72 9.53 0.44
C HIS A 156 9.27 10.59 1.43
N LEU A 157 10.13 10.98 2.38
CA LEU A 157 9.80 11.99 3.39
C LEU A 157 9.44 13.34 2.76
N ALA A 158 10.15 13.75 1.71
CA ALA A 158 9.88 14.99 1.00
C ALA A 158 8.48 15.03 0.35
N ARG A 159 7.84 13.87 0.14
CA ARG A 159 6.52 13.70 -0.49
C ARG A 159 5.39 13.44 0.51
N VAL A 160 5.68 13.30 1.79
CA VAL A 160 4.64 13.11 2.83
C VAL A 160 3.65 14.30 2.89
N PRO A 161 4.09 15.57 2.79
CA PRO A 161 3.18 16.71 2.79
C PRO A 161 2.12 16.70 1.67
N ASP A 162 2.42 16.07 0.53
CA ASP A 162 1.51 15.97 -0.63
C ASP A 162 0.18 15.25 -0.27
N TYR A 163 0.16 14.52 0.84
CA TYR A 163 -0.97 13.74 1.34
C TYR A 163 -1.76 14.44 2.45
N PHE A 164 -1.34 15.60 2.95
CA PHE A 164 -2.06 16.30 4.01
C PHE A 164 -2.93 17.42 3.45
N TRP A 165 -4.18 17.47 3.92
CA TRP A 165 -5.17 18.49 3.58
C TRP A 165 -5.76 19.09 4.85
N ILE A 166 -5.89 20.42 4.91
CA ILE A 166 -6.59 21.10 6.01
C ILE A 166 -8.06 21.31 5.59
N ALA A 167 -8.95 20.54 6.20
CA ALA A 167 -10.40 20.69 6.08
C ALA A 167 -10.95 21.57 7.21
N GLU A 168 -12.25 21.89 7.13
CA GLU A 168 -12.99 22.67 8.13
C GLU A 168 -12.95 22.08 9.55
N ASP A 169 -12.74 20.76 9.66
CA ASP A 169 -12.63 20.00 10.90
C ASP A 169 -11.18 19.59 11.23
N GLY A 170 -10.20 20.16 10.53
CA GLY A 170 -8.77 20.00 10.81
C GLY A 170 -7.99 19.24 9.74
N MET A 171 -6.77 18.83 10.10
CA MET A 171 -5.86 18.17 9.17
C MET A 171 -6.26 16.70 8.93
N LYS A 172 -6.31 16.30 7.66
CA LYS A 172 -6.65 14.96 7.18
C LYS A 172 -5.59 14.44 6.21
N VAL A 173 -5.53 13.12 6.09
CA VAL A 173 -4.76 12.44 5.05
C VAL A 173 -5.68 12.16 3.87
N GLN A 174 -5.39 12.72 2.70
CA GLN A 174 -6.10 12.41 1.46
C GLN A 174 -5.54 11.14 0.82
N SER A 175 -6.33 10.41 0.02
CA SER A 175 -5.84 9.21 -0.68
C SER A 175 -4.89 9.56 -1.82
N PHE A 176 -5.28 10.53 -2.64
CA PHE A 176 -4.52 11.24 -3.65
C PHE A 176 -5.36 12.48 -3.98
N GLY A 177 -4.74 13.50 -4.58
CA GLY A 177 -5.53 14.65 -5.03
C GLY A 177 -6.42 14.29 -6.21
N SER A 178 -7.54 15.00 -6.37
CA SER A 178 -8.49 14.87 -7.48
C SER A 178 -8.28 15.95 -8.55
N GLN A 179 -7.11 16.60 -8.59
CA GLN A 179 -6.90 17.85 -9.34
C GLN A 179 -7.25 17.73 -10.82
N LEU A 180 -6.78 16.65 -11.49
CA LEU A 180 -7.06 16.43 -12.91
C LEU A 180 -8.51 16.04 -13.16
N TRP A 181 -9.08 15.23 -12.27
CA TRP A 181 -10.48 14.79 -12.34
C TRP A 181 -11.42 15.99 -12.23
N ASP A 182 -11.25 16.79 -11.19
CA ASP A 182 -12.08 17.96 -10.92
C ASP A 182 -11.91 19.03 -11.99
N THR A 183 -10.68 19.30 -12.43
CA THR A 183 -10.42 20.28 -13.51
C THR A 183 -11.10 19.85 -14.81
N SER A 184 -11.04 18.57 -15.16
CA SER A 184 -11.66 18.05 -16.39
C SER A 184 -13.18 18.13 -16.35
N LEU A 185 -13.80 17.83 -15.21
CA LEU A 185 -15.25 17.95 -15.03
C LEU A 185 -15.70 19.41 -15.00
N ALA A 186 -14.94 20.28 -14.31
CA ALA A 186 -15.24 21.71 -14.24
C ALA A 186 -15.20 22.37 -15.62
N ILE A 187 -14.19 22.09 -16.44
CA ILE A 187 -14.12 22.61 -17.81
C ILE A 187 -15.32 22.15 -18.65
N GLN A 188 -15.70 20.87 -18.56
CA GLN A 188 -16.88 20.36 -19.27
C GLN A 188 -18.16 21.07 -18.84
N ALA A 189 -18.35 21.29 -17.54
CA ALA A 189 -19.50 22.01 -17.03
C ALA A 189 -19.54 23.47 -17.50
N LEU A 190 -18.40 24.17 -17.48
CA LEU A 190 -18.29 25.55 -17.97
C LEU A 190 -18.64 25.67 -19.45
N LEU A 191 -18.10 24.76 -20.29
CA LEU A 191 -18.42 24.73 -21.71
C LEU A 191 -19.91 24.45 -21.99
N ALA A 192 -20.55 23.62 -21.16
CA ALA A 192 -21.98 23.31 -21.28
C ALA A 192 -22.90 24.45 -20.79
N SER A 193 -22.38 25.39 -19.99
CA SER A 193 -23.17 26.44 -19.34
C SER A 193 -23.52 27.64 -20.23
N ASN A 194 -23.01 27.70 -21.47
CA ASN A 194 -23.06 28.87 -22.36
C ASN A 194 -22.46 30.16 -21.76
N LEU A 195 -21.60 30.05 -20.74
CA LEU A 195 -20.88 31.17 -20.10
C LEU A 195 -19.44 31.32 -20.63
N SER A 196 -19.16 30.90 -21.86
CA SER A 196 -17.80 30.89 -22.41
C SER A 196 -17.17 32.28 -22.45
N ASP A 197 -17.96 33.31 -22.74
CA ASP A 197 -17.49 34.69 -22.86
C ASP A 197 -17.05 35.26 -21.52
N GLU A 198 -17.66 34.80 -20.42
CA GLU A 198 -17.31 35.20 -19.05
C GLU A 198 -16.19 34.33 -18.45
N THR A 199 -15.94 33.15 -19.02
CA THR A 199 -15.05 32.13 -18.44
C THR A 199 -13.84 31.80 -19.32
N ALA A 200 -13.61 32.56 -20.39
CA ALA A 200 -12.53 32.33 -21.36
C ALA A 200 -11.14 32.17 -20.71
N ASP A 201 -10.80 33.02 -19.73
CA ASP A 201 -9.52 32.95 -19.01
C ASP A 201 -9.41 31.70 -18.12
N VAL A 202 -10.51 31.28 -17.48
CA VAL A 202 -10.57 30.07 -16.66
C VAL A 202 -10.40 28.84 -17.54
N LEU A 203 -11.10 28.79 -18.69
CA LEU A 203 -10.99 27.71 -19.67
C LEU A 203 -9.56 27.60 -20.22
N LYS A 204 -8.91 28.73 -20.52
CA LYS A 204 -7.51 28.76 -20.97
C LYS A 204 -6.54 28.18 -19.93
N LYS A 205 -6.69 28.57 -18.65
CA LYS A 205 -5.87 28.03 -17.56
C LYS A 205 -6.12 26.55 -17.33
N GLY A 206 -7.38 26.13 -17.35
CA GLY A 206 -7.77 24.73 -17.22
C GLY A 206 -7.19 23.87 -18.35
N HIS A 207 -7.26 24.35 -19.59
CA HIS A 207 -6.62 23.70 -20.74
C HIS A 207 -5.10 23.61 -20.56
N ASP A 208 -4.42 24.68 -20.15
CA ASP A 208 -2.96 24.65 -19.90
C ASP A 208 -2.59 23.66 -18.80
N PHE A 209 -3.36 23.60 -17.71
CA PHE A 209 -3.18 22.61 -16.65
C PHE A 209 -3.30 21.18 -17.16
N ILE A 210 -4.36 20.85 -17.91
CA ILE A 210 -4.55 19.51 -18.49
C ILE A 210 -3.39 19.17 -19.43
N LYS A 211 -3.01 20.10 -20.32
CA LYS A 211 -1.92 19.90 -21.27
C LYS A 211 -0.59 19.61 -20.58
N ARG A 212 -0.27 20.33 -19.49
CA ARG A 212 0.95 20.11 -18.70
C ARG A 212 0.90 18.84 -17.86
N SER A 213 -0.30 18.35 -17.53
CA SER A 213 -0.51 17.15 -16.74
C SER A 213 -0.56 15.87 -17.58
N GLN A 214 -0.53 15.98 -18.91
CA GLN A 214 -0.51 14.83 -19.80
C GLN A 214 0.79 14.03 -19.61
N VAL A 215 0.65 12.74 -19.28
CA VAL A 215 1.80 11.84 -19.15
C VAL A 215 2.44 11.65 -20.53
N THR A 216 3.73 11.97 -20.62
CA THR A 216 4.56 11.70 -21.80
C THR A 216 5.42 10.48 -21.53
N SER A 217 5.62 9.61 -22.52
CA SER A 217 6.67 8.59 -22.45
C SER A 217 8.02 9.30 -22.29
N LEU A 218 8.75 8.97 -21.21
CA LEU A 218 10.15 9.35 -21.05
C LEU A 218 11.04 8.59 -22.05
#